data_AF-A0A965HWH0-F1
#
_entry.id   AF-A0A965HWH0-F1
#
_cell.length_a   1.000
_cell.length_b   1.000
_cell.length_c   1.000
_cell.angle_alpha   90.00
_cell.angle_beta   90.00
_cell.angle_gamma   90.00
#
_symmetry.space_group_name_H-M   'P 1'
#
loop_
_entity.id
_entity.type
_entity.pdbx_description
1 polymer ?
#
loop_
_entity_poly.entity_id
_entity_poly.type
_entity_poly.pdbx_seq_one_letter_code
_entity_poly.pdbx_strand_id
1 'polypeptide(L)'
;MKLLLVIVGLLSVLFFYPSFNEDATGGCGALEVRSFRLLAEDRGEDPAALAIIRPLLGVGSGEYAKEIVKSEYSSVPSGVGCAVMYWHSMIDPRGYTQELATRLEKLFNA
;
A
#
# COMPACT_ATOMS: atom_id res chain seq x y z
N MET A 1 -0.38 -3.27 -33.04
CA MET A 1 0.94 -3.41 -32.36
C MET A 1 1.30 -2.18 -31.54
N LYS A 2 1.34 -0.97 -32.11
CA LYS A 2 1.66 0.26 -31.34
C LYS A 2 0.76 0.48 -30.11
N LEU A 3 -0.56 0.33 -30.27
CA LEU A 3 -1.51 0.47 -29.15
C LEU A 3 -1.31 -0.58 -28.05
N LEU A 4 -1.02 -1.83 -28.44
CA LEU A 4 -0.79 -2.92 -27.48
C LEU A 4 0.47 -2.66 -26.65
N LEU A 5 1.54 -2.13 -27.26
CA LEU A 5 2.76 -1.75 -26.54
C LEU A 5 2.49 -0.61 -25.54
N VAL A 6 1.67 0.38 -25.91
CA VAL A 6 1.28 1.46 -25.00
C VAL A 6 0.49 0.92 -23.81
N ILE A 7 -0.49 0.03 -24.06
CA ILE A 7 -1.29 -0.59 -22.98
C ILE A 7 -0.39 -1.39 -22.04
N VAL A 8 0.49 -2.23 -22.58
CA VAL A 8 1.42 -3.03 -21.76
C VAL A 8 2.36 -2.13 -20.95
N GLY A 9 2.86 -1.04 -21.53
CA GLY A 9 3.69 -0.06 -20.82
C GLY A 9 2.94 0.66 -19.70
N LEU A 10 1.67 1.01 -19.90
CA LEU A 10 0.86 1.61 -18.84
C LEU A 10 0.57 0.62 -17.71
N LEU A 11 0.23 -0.63 -18.04
CA LEU A 11 0.02 -1.67 -17.05
C LEU A 11 1.29 -1.97 -16.26
N SER A 12 2.46 -2.02 -16.90
CA SER A 12 3.70 -2.26 -16.18
C SER A 12 3.99 -1.13 -15.19
N VAL A 13 3.77 0.13 -15.55
CA VAL A 13 3.87 1.24 -14.61
C VAL A 13 2.89 1.06 -13.44
N LEU A 14 1.62 0.77 -13.71
CA LEU A 14 0.61 0.63 -12.66
C LEU A 14 0.94 -0.46 -11.63
N PHE A 15 1.55 -1.57 -12.04
CA PHE A 15 1.83 -2.71 -11.16
C PHE A 15 3.25 -2.70 -10.55
N PHE A 16 4.26 -2.22 -11.28
CA PHE A 16 5.64 -2.26 -10.82
C PHE A 16 6.09 -0.97 -10.13
N TYR A 17 5.56 0.19 -10.54
CA TYR A 17 5.91 1.49 -9.93
C TYR A 17 5.79 1.50 -8.41
N PRO A 18 4.72 0.95 -7.77
CA PRO A 18 4.61 0.97 -6.32
C PRO A 18 5.82 0.33 -5.61
N SER A 19 6.24 -0.84 -6.08
CA SER A 19 7.36 -1.60 -5.47
C SER A 19 8.67 -0.84 -5.58
N PHE A 20 8.91 -0.19 -6.73
CA PHE A 20 10.09 0.63 -6.96
C PHE A 20 10.06 1.94 -6.16
N ASN A 21 8.90 2.58 -6.03
CA ASN A 21 8.79 3.88 -5.36
C ASN A 21 8.95 3.79 -3.84
N GLU A 22 8.53 2.68 -3.23
CA GLU A 22 8.54 2.51 -1.78
C GLU A 22 9.70 1.65 -1.25
N ASP A 23 10.57 1.15 -2.13
CA ASP A 23 11.64 0.20 -1.82
C ASP A 23 11.12 -0.99 -0.99
N ALA A 24 10.19 -1.73 -1.59
CA ALA A 24 9.41 -2.77 -0.93
C ALA A 24 9.23 -4.02 -1.80
N THR A 25 8.90 -5.14 -1.15
CA THR A 25 8.70 -6.41 -1.86
C THR A 25 7.30 -6.48 -2.47
N GLY A 26 7.21 -6.20 -3.77
CA GLY A 26 5.97 -6.28 -4.53
C GLY A 26 4.93 -5.20 -4.17
N GLY A 27 3.78 -5.24 -4.85
CA GLY A 27 2.75 -4.21 -4.72
C GLY A 27 2.09 -4.12 -3.33
N CYS A 28 1.94 -5.26 -2.63
CA CYS A 28 1.41 -5.25 -1.27
C CYS A 28 2.42 -4.72 -0.26
N GLY A 29 3.71 -5.05 -0.40
CA GLY A 29 4.75 -4.46 0.44
C GLY A 29 4.80 -2.94 0.25
N ALA A 30 4.70 -2.46 -0.98
CA ALA A 30 4.63 -1.03 -1.27
C ALA A 30 3.44 -0.33 -0.60
N LEU A 31 2.26 -0.96 -0.64
CA LEU A 31 1.09 -0.45 0.07
C LEU A 31 1.37 -0.33 1.57
N GLU A 32 1.91 -1.37 2.22
CA GLU A 32 2.21 -1.32 3.65
C GLU A 32 3.15 -0.18 4.02
N VAL A 33 4.25 -0.02 3.28
CA VAL A 33 5.21 1.06 3.51
C VAL A 33 4.52 2.41 3.39
N ARG A 34 3.70 2.58 2.35
CA ARG A 34 2.98 3.82 2.09
C ARG A 34 1.98 4.12 3.20
N SER A 35 1.18 3.14 3.61
CA SER A 35 0.22 3.24 4.71
C SER A 35 0.91 3.60 6.02
N PHE A 36 2.03 2.95 6.34
CA PHE A 36 2.79 3.20 7.55
C PHE A 36 3.35 4.62 7.58
N ARG A 37 3.94 5.08 6.47
CA ARG A 37 4.41 6.46 6.33
C ARG A 37 3.28 7.48 6.51
N LEU A 38 2.13 7.26 5.87
CA LEU A 38 0.99 8.17 5.96
C LEU A 38 0.41 8.27 7.37
N LEU A 39 0.31 7.14 8.09
CA LEU A 39 -0.14 7.13 9.48
C LEU A 39 0.82 7.89 10.41
N ALA A 40 2.10 7.74 10.16
CA ALA A 40 3.12 8.39 10.97
C ALA A 40 3.22 9.90 10.67
N GLU A 41 3.10 10.30 9.41
CA GLU A 41 2.97 11.71 9.00
C GLU A 41 1.75 12.37 9.66
N ASP A 42 0.61 11.68 9.69
CA ASP A 42 -0.62 12.17 10.35
C ASP A 42 -0.45 12.34 11.87
N ARG A 43 0.36 11.47 12.50
CA ARG A 43 0.70 11.52 13.93
C ARG A 43 1.85 12.49 14.26
N GLY A 44 2.49 13.08 13.26
CA GLY A 44 3.65 13.96 13.44
C GLY A 44 4.90 13.21 13.92
N GLU A 45 5.04 11.92 13.59
CA GLU A 45 6.19 11.09 13.93
C GLU A 45 7.40 11.37 13.00
N ASP A 46 8.62 11.20 13.51
CA ASP A 46 9.85 11.44 12.75
C ASP A 46 10.06 10.36 11.67
N PRO A 47 10.12 10.74 10.37
CA PRO A 47 10.39 9.82 9.27
C PRO A 47 11.66 8.98 9.44
N ALA A 48 12.70 9.52 10.08
CA ALA A 48 13.96 8.81 10.29
C ALA A 48 13.80 7.64 11.30
N ALA A 49 13.03 7.86 12.37
CA ALA A 49 12.73 6.81 13.34
C ALA A 49 11.90 5.67 12.71
N LEU A 50 10.94 6.02 11.84
CA LEU A 50 10.12 5.05 11.12
C LEU A 50 10.93 4.16 10.20
N ALA A 51 11.90 4.73 9.47
CA ALA A 51 12.74 3.96 8.56
C ALA A 51 13.54 2.86 9.29
N ILE A 52 13.91 3.09 10.55
CA ILE A 52 14.64 2.14 11.39
C ILE A 52 13.70 1.06 11.94
N ILE A 53 12.46 1.43 12.32
CA ILE A 53 11.49 0.53 12.95
C ILE A 53 10.78 -0.35 11.90
N ARG A 54 10.58 0.16 10.68
CA ARG A 54 9.86 -0.51 9.59
C ARG A 54 10.33 -1.96 9.34
N PRO A 55 11.63 -2.25 9.18
CA PRO A 55 12.10 -3.62 8.98
C PRO A 55 11.87 -4.52 10.20
N LEU A 56 11.96 -3.97 11.42
CA LEU A 56 11.76 -4.70 12.67
C LEU A 56 10.30 -5.16 12.84
N LEU A 57 9.35 -4.37 12.33
CA LEU A 57 7.93 -4.70 12.32
C LEU A 57 7.51 -5.58 11.13
N GLY A 58 8.45 -5.92 10.24
CA GLY A 58 8.14 -6.66 9.01
C GLY A 58 7.30 -5.86 8.00
N VAL A 59 7.21 -4.54 8.15
CA VAL A 59 6.47 -3.66 7.24
C VAL A 59 7.20 -3.59 5.90
N GLY A 60 6.51 -3.90 4.81
CA GLY A 60 7.07 -3.97 3.46
C GLY A 60 7.28 -5.39 2.94
N SER A 61 6.92 -6.41 3.72
CA SER A 61 6.80 -7.81 3.26
C SER A 61 5.53 -8.04 2.44
N GLY A 62 4.50 -7.22 2.68
CA GLY A 62 3.20 -7.29 2.01
C GLY A 62 2.23 -8.30 2.60
N GLU A 63 2.58 -9.00 3.68
CA GLU A 63 1.73 -10.02 4.29
C GLU A 63 0.46 -9.43 4.93
N TYR A 64 0.58 -8.31 5.66
CA TYR A 64 -0.55 -7.65 6.29
C TYR A 64 -1.49 -7.03 5.26
N ALA A 65 -0.95 -6.28 4.29
CA ALA A 65 -1.76 -5.69 3.23
C ALA A 65 -2.45 -6.77 2.39
N LYS A 66 -1.80 -7.90 2.15
CA LYS A 66 -2.38 -9.03 1.42
C LYS A 66 -3.56 -9.63 2.17
N GLU A 67 -3.46 -9.78 3.48
CA GLU A 67 -4.54 -10.34 4.30
C GLU A 67 -5.74 -9.38 4.36
N ILE A 68 -5.48 -8.08 4.57
CA ILE A 68 -6.52 -7.04 4.55
C ILE A 68 -7.23 -6.99 3.19
N VAL A 69 -6.48 -6.96 2.09
CA VAL A 69 -7.07 -6.92 0.75
C VAL A 69 -7.87 -8.19 0.45
N LYS A 70 -7.41 -9.37 0.91
CA LYS A 70 -8.17 -10.62 0.74
C LYS A 70 -9.47 -10.64 1.53
N SER A 71 -9.48 -10.09 2.74
CA SER A 71 -10.68 -10.08 3.58
C SER A 71 -11.74 -9.14 3.02
N GLU A 72 -11.34 -8.01 2.44
CA GLU A 72 -12.26 -7.02 1.85
C GLU A 72 -12.65 -7.35 0.40
N TYR A 73 -11.70 -7.83 -0.41
CA TYR A 73 -11.87 -8.07 -1.84
C TYR A 73 -11.55 -9.54 -2.16
N SER A 74 -12.33 -10.45 -1.59
CA SER A 74 -12.13 -11.91 -1.74
C SER A 74 -12.14 -12.41 -3.20
N SER A 75 -12.76 -11.66 -4.11
CA SER A 75 -12.83 -11.96 -5.55
C SER A 75 -11.68 -11.38 -6.36
N VAL A 76 -10.81 -10.56 -5.77
CA VAL A 76 -9.73 -9.85 -6.47
C VAL A 76 -8.36 -10.42 -6.05
N PRO A 77 -7.45 -10.70 -7.01
CA PRO A 77 -6.09 -11.09 -6.67
C PRO A 77 -5.42 -10.01 -5.82
N SER A 78 -4.79 -10.40 -4.71
CA SER A 78 -4.25 -9.46 -3.72
C SER A 78 -3.32 -8.42 -4.33
N GLY A 79 -2.48 -8.79 -5.31
CA GLY A 79 -1.59 -7.84 -5.99
C GLY A 79 -2.34 -6.72 -6.72
N VAL A 80 -3.51 -7.02 -7.30
CA VAL A 80 -4.36 -6.00 -7.95
C VAL A 80 -5.00 -5.10 -6.92
N GLY A 81 -5.58 -5.66 -5.85
CA GLY A 81 -6.18 -4.86 -4.79
C GLY A 81 -5.14 -3.96 -4.10
N CYS A 82 -3.94 -4.47 -3.82
CA CYS A 82 -2.85 -3.69 -3.26
C CYS A 82 -2.41 -2.54 -4.20
N ALA A 83 -2.32 -2.79 -5.51
CA ALA A 83 -1.98 -1.76 -6.48
C ALA A 83 -3.06 -0.65 -6.53
N VAL A 84 -4.34 -1.02 -6.58
CA VAL A 84 -5.46 -0.06 -6.58
C VAL A 84 -5.43 0.81 -5.32
N MET A 85 -5.29 0.18 -4.15
CA MET A 85 -5.23 0.89 -2.87
C MET A 85 -3.99 1.79 -2.77
N TYR A 86 -2.86 1.36 -3.32
CA TYR A 86 -1.65 2.18 -3.40
C TYR A 86 -1.90 3.46 -4.20
N TRP A 87 -2.45 3.34 -5.40
CA TRP A 87 -2.79 4.51 -6.23
C TRP A 87 -3.84 5.39 -5.57
N HIS A 88 -4.82 4.80 -4.87
CA HIS A 88 -5.78 5.57 -4.08
C HIS A 88 -5.09 6.43 -3.00
N SER A 89 -4.13 5.85 -2.25
CA SER A 89 -3.33 6.57 -1.25
C SER A 89 -2.40 7.65 -1.81
N MET A 90 -2.11 7.60 -3.12
CA MET A 90 -1.33 8.63 -3.81
C MET A 90 -2.21 9.79 -4.30
N ILE A 91 -3.43 9.49 -4.74
CA ILE A 91 -4.37 10.48 -5.27
C ILE A 91 -5.08 11.24 -4.14
N ASP A 92 -5.54 10.53 -3.11
CA ASP A 92 -6.19 11.10 -1.94
C ASP A 92 -5.59 10.53 -0.64
N PRO A 93 -4.40 11.04 -0.24
CA PRO A 93 -3.72 10.53 0.94
C PRO A 93 -4.51 10.78 2.23
N ARG A 94 -5.25 11.89 2.35
CA ARG A 94 -5.99 12.22 3.57
C ARG A 94 -7.24 11.36 3.73
N GLY A 95 -8.04 11.22 2.67
CA GLY A 95 -9.20 10.34 2.68
C GLY A 95 -8.79 8.89 2.96
N TYR A 96 -7.71 8.44 2.32
CA TYR A 96 -7.13 7.13 2.56
C TYR A 96 -6.73 6.91 4.02
N THR A 97 -6.00 7.84 4.64
CA THR A 97 -5.56 7.69 6.05
C THR A 97 -6.73 7.65 7.03
N GLN A 98 -7.78 8.44 6.80
CA GLN A 98 -8.99 8.40 7.64
C GLN A 98 -9.71 7.04 7.53
N GLU A 99 -9.82 6.52 6.31
CA GLU A 99 -10.43 5.22 6.08
C GLU A 99 -9.59 4.11 6.73
N LEU A 100 -8.26 4.18 6.58
CA LEU A 100 -7.33 3.25 7.20
C LEU A 100 -7.42 3.27 8.73
N ALA A 101 -7.46 4.46 9.35
CA ALA A 101 -7.62 4.59 10.80
C ALA A 101 -8.92 3.94 11.28
N THR A 102 -10.03 4.21 10.58
CA THR A 102 -11.35 3.60 10.88
C THR A 102 -11.31 2.07 10.75
N ARG A 103 -10.60 1.54 9.75
CA ARG A 103 -10.44 0.09 9.55
C ARG A 103 -9.62 -0.54 10.67
N LEU A 104 -8.52 0.10 11.07
CA LEU A 104 -7.69 -0.38 12.17
C LEU A 104 -8.47 -0.38 13.49
N GLU A 105 -9.26 0.66 13.79
CA GLU A 105 -10.12 0.70 14.97
C GLU A 105 -11.11 -0.47 15.01
N LYS A 106 -11.70 -0.86 13.87
CA LYS A 106 -12.58 -2.03 13.80
C LYS A 106 -11.84 -3.34 14.04
N LEU A 107 -10.60 -3.46 13.57
CA LEU A 107 -9.79 -4.67 13.76
C LEU A 107 -9.32 -4.85 15.21
N PHE A 108 -9.04 -3.75 15.93
CA PHE A 108 -8.56 -3.81 17.31
C PHE A 108 -9.68 -3.85 18.37
N ASN A 109 -10.92 -3.50 18.01
CA ASN A 109 -12.09 -3.54 18.90
C ASN A 109 -13.06 -4.70 18.61
N ALA A 110 -12.74 -5.59 17.68
CA ALA A 110 -13.49 -6.81 17.37
C ALA A 110 -12.86 -8.03 18.05
#